data_AF-A0A9K3JTF0-F1
#
_entry.id   AF-A0A9K3JTF0-F1
#
_cell.length_a   1.000
_cell.length_b   1.000
_cell.length_c   1.000
_cell.angle_alpha   90.00
_cell.angle_beta   90.00
_cell.angle_gamma   90.00
#
_symmetry.space_group_name_H-M   'P 1'
#
loop_
_entity.id
_entity.type
_entity.pdbx_description
1 polymer ?
#
loop_
_entity_poly.entity_id
_entity_poly.type
_entity_poly.pdbx_seq_one_letter_code
_entity_poly.pdbx_strand_id
1 'polypeptide(L)'
;MVRERADWEGYRERMLKRITDFEKSKAAFDEEKAKFDADKKAEEWGREGLKNKLQAAEQQLAKEKAEFKRICEKDNERAFAARNKIVELEAKIAELTARVEDAQAAQVAKQQIEVELADVKVQLSGKDKDLQAKDVEIAELRRRLNDQIDRCESLEIDLEAEKVKAATAEEARAVSAAALNVAHTNYSEAQGIVDTFVSEAEWMRGRGVLLVANSILNAGELDRAVAALTDAARAVGYRGGYLECAQHVEEVFGQEFDVSHCSVTDQANVKLTRAESAYDNLSLPVIDLVVEALKKDDWCQRLKAILNPPVTVELSDEEETAGDDGGNGGDDGGNDDDSDDDGDQHDE
;
A
#
# COMPACT_ATOMS: atom_id res chain seq x y z
N MET A 1 210.53 -51.21 23.35
CA MET A 1 209.72 -52.24 22.66
C MET A 1 208.42 -52.65 23.38
N VAL A 2 208.30 -52.66 24.72
CA VAL A 2 207.02 -53.05 25.39
C VAL A 2 205.95 -51.94 25.37
N ARG A 3 206.33 -50.65 25.52
CA ARG A 3 205.37 -49.52 25.53
C ARG A 3 204.65 -49.29 24.19
N GLU A 4 205.37 -49.34 23.07
CA GLU A 4 204.79 -49.08 21.73
C GLU A 4 203.73 -50.11 21.33
N ARG A 5 203.87 -51.37 21.77
CA ARG A 5 202.85 -52.41 21.49
C ARG A 5 201.54 -52.13 22.23
N ALA A 6 201.62 -51.69 23.49
CA ALA A 6 200.44 -51.32 24.27
C ALA A 6 199.72 -50.09 23.68
N ASP A 7 200.47 -49.10 23.17
CA ASP A 7 199.88 -47.93 22.52
C ASP A 7 199.15 -48.27 21.21
N TRP A 8 199.71 -49.20 20.41
CA TRP A 8 199.07 -49.70 19.19
C TRP A 8 197.84 -50.56 19.47
N GLU A 9 197.87 -51.41 20.50
CA GLU A 9 196.70 -52.19 20.94
C GLU A 9 195.59 -51.25 21.44
N GLY A 10 195.93 -50.24 22.23
CA GLY A 10 194.97 -49.22 22.67
C GLY A 10 194.40 -48.39 21.50
N TYR A 11 195.19 -48.08 20.47
CA TYR A 11 194.68 -47.45 19.25
C TYR A 11 193.73 -48.36 18.47
N ARG A 12 194.09 -49.64 18.29
CA ARG A 12 193.23 -50.63 17.64
C ARG A 12 191.92 -50.80 18.38
N GLU A 13 191.95 -50.88 19.70
CA GLU A 13 190.76 -51.01 20.54
C GLU A 13 189.85 -49.77 20.46
N ARG A 14 190.43 -48.55 20.46
CA ARG A 14 189.68 -47.30 20.21
C ARG A 14 189.04 -47.27 18.83
N MET A 15 189.75 -47.73 17.79
CA MET A 15 189.23 -47.78 16.42
C MET A 15 188.10 -48.80 16.29
N LEU A 16 188.27 -50.00 16.85
CA LEU A 16 187.21 -51.00 16.89
C LEU A 16 185.99 -50.47 17.62
N LYS A 17 186.16 -49.84 18.79
CA LYS A 17 185.06 -49.21 19.53
C LYS A 17 184.32 -48.16 18.69
N ARG A 18 185.04 -47.29 17.98
CA ARG A 18 184.43 -46.31 17.06
C ARG A 18 183.65 -46.96 15.92
N ILE A 19 184.18 -48.04 15.34
CA ILE A 19 183.48 -48.80 14.29
C ILE A 19 182.19 -49.40 14.88
N THR A 20 182.26 -50.03 16.05
CA THR A 20 181.09 -50.61 16.71
C THR A 20 180.06 -49.54 17.08
N ASP A 21 180.50 -48.37 17.56
CA ASP A 21 179.63 -47.24 17.90
C ASP A 21 178.99 -46.63 16.63
N PHE A 22 179.73 -46.54 15.51
CA PHE A 22 179.20 -46.10 14.22
C PHE A 22 178.18 -47.09 13.66
N GLU A 23 178.46 -48.40 13.72
CA GLU A 23 177.53 -49.44 13.29
C GLU A 23 176.24 -49.41 14.12
N LYS A 24 176.35 -49.22 15.45
CA LYS A 24 175.19 -48.99 16.32
C LYS A 24 174.40 -47.74 15.94
N SER A 25 175.09 -46.62 15.69
CA SER A 25 174.43 -45.38 15.27
C SER A 25 173.75 -45.51 13.91
N LYS A 26 174.36 -46.25 12.97
CA LYS A 26 173.79 -46.53 11.66
C LYS A 26 172.54 -47.40 11.78
N ALA A 27 172.60 -48.46 12.58
CA ALA A 27 171.45 -49.32 12.83
C ALA A 27 170.30 -48.53 13.49
N ALA A 28 170.59 -47.65 14.46
CA ALA A 28 169.59 -46.79 15.08
C ALA A 28 168.97 -45.80 14.07
N PHE A 29 169.78 -45.21 13.18
CA PHE A 29 169.29 -44.33 12.11
C PHE A 29 168.38 -45.07 11.12
N ASP A 30 168.77 -46.27 10.70
CA ASP A 30 167.95 -47.10 9.80
C ASP A 30 166.63 -47.52 10.48
N GLU A 31 166.64 -47.76 11.81
CA GLU A 31 165.43 -48.04 12.59
C GLU A 31 164.51 -46.80 12.70
N GLU A 32 165.06 -45.62 13.00
CA GLU A 32 164.28 -44.36 13.04
C GLU A 32 163.70 -44.02 11.67
N LYS A 33 164.47 -44.22 10.60
CA LYS A 33 163.98 -44.03 9.23
C LYS A 33 162.82 -44.97 8.92
N ALA A 34 162.92 -46.25 9.30
CA ALA A 34 161.84 -47.20 9.12
C ALA A 34 160.59 -46.82 9.93
N LYS A 35 160.74 -46.32 11.16
CA LYS A 35 159.63 -45.79 11.98
C LYS A 35 158.98 -44.57 11.32
N PHE A 36 159.76 -43.61 10.85
CA PHE A 36 159.26 -42.42 10.16
C PHE A 36 158.46 -42.77 8.89
N ASP A 37 158.97 -43.70 8.07
CA ASP A 37 158.26 -44.15 6.87
C ASP A 37 156.95 -44.91 7.20
N ALA A 38 156.92 -45.64 8.33
CA ALA A 38 155.71 -46.31 8.82
C ALA A 38 154.67 -45.30 9.33
N ASP A 39 155.09 -44.33 10.13
CA ASP A 39 154.24 -43.27 10.67
C ASP A 39 153.67 -42.40 9.54
N LYS A 40 154.49 -42.04 8.56
CA LYS A 40 154.04 -41.30 7.37
C LYS A 40 152.93 -42.03 6.61
N LYS A 41 153.07 -43.36 6.41
CA LYS A 41 152.03 -44.17 5.77
C LYS A 41 150.76 -44.25 6.62
N ALA A 42 150.90 -44.35 7.94
CA ALA A 42 149.77 -44.35 8.86
C ALA A 42 149.01 -43.00 8.84
N GLU A 43 149.73 -41.87 8.79
CA GLU A 43 149.12 -40.55 8.63
C GLU A 43 148.42 -40.38 7.27
N GLU A 44 149.03 -40.84 6.17
CA GLU A 44 148.43 -40.81 4.84
C GLU A 44 147.15 -41.67 4.79
N TRP A 45 147.17 -42.87 5.38
CA TRP A 45 145.97 -43.70 5.51
C TRP A 45 144.92 -43.07 6.42
N GLY A 46 145.34 -42.41 7.51
CA GLY A 46 144.45 -41.64 8.38
C GLY A 46 143.78 -40.49 7.63
N ARG A 47 144.54 -39.74 6.84
CA ARG A 47 144.04 -38.63 6.01
C ARG A 47 143.07 -39.13 4.94
N GLU A 48 143.41 -40.20 4.22
CA GLU A 48 142.53 -40.76 3.19
C GLU A 48 141.26 -41.36 3.82
N GLY A 49 141.37 -42.00 4.99
CA GLY A 49 140.23 -42.47 5.77
C GLY A 49 139.29 -41.32 6.19
N LEU A 50 139.84 -40.20 6.64
CA LEU A 50 139.06 -39.00 6.98
C LEU A 50 138.42 -38.36 5.74
N LYS A 51 139.14 -38.28 4.63
CA LYS A 51 138.63 -37.76 3.35
C LYS A 51 137.47 -38.59 2.83
N ASN A 52 137.57 -39.91 2.88
CA ASN A 52 136.48 -40.82 2.48
C ASN A 52 135.26 -40.67 3.41
N LYS A 53 135.46 -40.52 4.72
CA LYS A 53 134.37 -40.24 5.67
C LYS A 53 133.69 -38.89 5.38
N LEU A 54 134.47 -37.85 5.08
CA LEU A 54 133.94 -36.53 4.72
C LEU A 54 133.09 -36.61 3.45
N GLN A 55 133.59 -37.27 2.40
CA GLN A 55 132.84 -37.45 1.15
C GLN A 55 131.55 -38.26 1.35
N ALA A 56 131.59 -39.31 2.17
CA ALA A 56 130.39 -40.08 2.50
C ALA A 56 129.34 -39.23 3.26
N ALA A 57 129.78 -38.40 4.20
CA ALA A 57 128.90 -37.47 4.92
C ALA A 57 128.31 -36.39 4.00
N GLU A 58 129.10 -35.83 3.08
CA GLU A 58 128.64 -34.87 2.08
C GLU A 58 127.60 -35.48 1.13
N GLN A 59 127.83 -36.72 0.66
CA GLN A 59 126.86 -37.44 -0.17
C GLN A 59 125.56 -37.71 0.58
N GLN A 60 125.63 -38.10 1.86
CA GLN A 60 124.44 -38.32 2.67
C GLN A 60 123.67 -37.01 2.91
N LEU A 61 124.37 -35.92 3.22
CA LEU A 61 123.78 -34.59 3.38
C LEU A 61 123.12 -34.11 2.08
N ALA A 62 123.73 -34.38 0.92
CA ALA A 62 123.15 -34.04 -0.37
C ALA A 62 121.86 -34.84 -0.65
N LYS A 63 121.82 -36.13 -0.31
CA LYS A 63 120.61 -36.97 -0.41
C LYS A 63 119.51 -36.46 0.51
N GLU A 64 119.82 -36.22 1.78
CA GLU A 64 118.85 -35.72 2.76
C GLU A 64 118.30 -34.35 2.37
N LYS A 65 119.14 -33.44 1.85
CA LYS A 65 118.67 -32.14 1.32
C LYS A 65 117.73 -32.31 0.12
N ALA A 66 118.02 -33.25 -0.78
CA ALA A 66 117.16 -33.52 -1.93
C ALA A 66 115.81 -34.13 -1.51
N GLU A 67 115.83 -35.08 -0.57
CA GLU A 67 114.62 -35.70 -0.02
C GLU A 67 113.76 -34.67 0.74
N PHE A 68 114.38 -33.85 1.58
CA PHE A 68 113.69 -32.79 2.30
C PHE A 68 113.03 -31.80 1.34
N LYS A 69 113.75 -31.36 0.29
CA LYS A 69 113.19 -30.48 -0.74
C LYS A 69 111.97 -31.11 -1.41
N ARG A 70 112.05 -32.39 -1.77
CA ARG A 70 110.93 -33.13 -2.39
C ARG A 70 109.71 -33.24 -1.45
N ILE A 71 109.93 -33.45 -0.15
CA ILE A 71 108.85 -33.48 0.84
C ILE A 71 108.20 -32.10 0.95
N CYS A 72 108.98 -31.03 1.04
CA CYS A 72 108.47 -29.66 1.09
C CYS A 72 107.64 -29.30 -0.16
N GLU A 73 108.10 -29.68 -1.36
CA GLU A 73 107.36 -29.47 -2.61
C GLU A 73 106.00 -30.19 -2.56
N LYS A 74 105.99 -31.48 -2.17
CA LYS A 74 104.76 -32.28 -2.07
C LYS A 74 103.78 -31.74 -1.03
N ASP A 75 104.27 -31.29 0.12
CA ASP A 75 103.40 -30.72 1.16
C ASP A 75 102.88 -29.34 0.76
N ASN A 76 103.66 -28.55 0.02
CA ASN A 76 103.19 -27.30 -0.55
C ASN A 76 102.07 -27.53 -1.59
N GLU A 77 102.23 -28.50 -2.48
CA GLU A 77 101.18 -28.91 -3.43
C GLU A 77 99.89 -29.32 -2.70
N ARG A 78 100.00 -30.12 -1.64
CA ARG A 78 98.85 -30.52 -0.81
C ARG A 78 98.19 -29.33 -0.13
N ALA A 79 98.98 -28.39 0.39
CA ALA A 79 98.46 -27.19 1.03
C ALA A 79 97.69 -26.30 0.03
N PHE A 80 98.22 -26.13 -1.19
CA PHE A 80 97.52 -25.41 -2.26
C PHE A 80 96.22 -26.12 -2.68
N ALA A 81 96.23 -27.45 -2.84
CA ALA A 81 95.04 -28.21 -3.16
C ALA A 81 93.96 -28.10 -2.07
N ALA A 82 94.36 -28.15 -0.79
CA ALA A 82 93.45 -27.95 0.34
C ALA A 82 92.86 -26.54 0.36
N ARG A 83 93.67 -25.49 0.12
CA ARG A 83 93.19 -24.11 0.01
C ARG A 83 92.16 -23.93 -1.10
N ASN A 84 92.42 -24.48 -2.29
CA ASN A 84 91.46 -24.40 -3.39
C ASN A 84 90.13 -25.09 -3.05
N LYS A 85 90.19 -26.24 -2.35
CA LYS A 85 88.98 -26.93 -1.90
C LYS A 85 88.21 -26.16 -0.83
N ILE A 86 88.91 -25.47 0.07
CA ILE A 86 88.27 -24.58 1.06
C ILE A 86 87.52 -23.45 0.33
N VAL A 87 88.17 -22.77 -0.63
CA VAL A 87 87.53 -21.69 -1.41
C VAL A 87 86.31 -22.20 -2.17
N GLU A 88 86.38 -23.39 -2.78
CA GLU A 88 85.23 -24.00 -3.47
C GLU A 88 84.06 -24.28 -2.50
N LEU A 89 84.35 -24.78 -1.30
CA LEU A 89 83.33 -25.05 -0.29
C LEU A 89 82.74 -23.76 0.28
N GLU A 90 83.55 -22.72 0.52
CA GLU A 90 83.08 -21.40 0.93
C GLU A 90 82.11 -20.81 -0.09
N ALA A 91 82.42 -20.93 -1.39
CA ALA A 91 81.51 -20.50 -2.46
C ALA A 91 80.18 -21.27 -2.45
N LYS A 92 80.21 -22.60 -2.27
CA LYS A 92 78.99 -23.41 -2.16
C LYS A 92 78.17 -23.09 -0.92
N ILE A 93 78.82 -22.80 0.20
CA ILE A 93 78.13 -22.37 1.43
C ILE A 93 77.43 -21.03 1.20
N ALA A 94 78.09 -20.06 0.56
CA ALA A 94 77.48 -18.78 0.22
C ALA A 94 76.27 -18.95 -0.71
N GLU A 95 76.37 -19.79 -1.75
CA GLU A 95 75.26 -20.09 -2.65
C GLU A 95 74.07 -20.75 -1.93
N LEU A 96 74.33 -21.76 -1.09
CA LEU A 96 73.28 -22.43 -0.34
C LEU A 96 72.63 -21.50 0.69
N THR A 97 73.41 -20.63 1.33
CA THR A 97 72.89 -19.64 2.27
C THR A 97 71.92 -18.68 1.56
N ALA A 98 72.30 -18.14 0.40
CA ALA A 98 71.41 -17.29 -0.39
C ALA A 98 70.10 -18.01 -0.78
N ARG A 99 70.18 -19.28 -1.21
CA ARG A 99 68.97 -20.07 -1.55
C ARG A 99 68.06 -20.32 -0.34
N VAL A 100 68.63 -20.47 0.85
CA VAL A 100 67.84 -20.63 2.10
C VAL A 100 67.13 -19.33 2.45
N GLU A 101 67.81 -18.19 2.33
CA GLU A 101 67.21 -16.87 2.56
C GLU A 101 66.07 -16.60 1.56
N ASP A 102 66.27 -16.88 0.28
CA ASP A 102 65.21 -16.76 -0.75
C ASP A 102 64.01 -17.68 -0.46
N ALA A 103 64.25 -18.92 -0.05
CA ALA A 103 63.19 -19.86 0.30
C ALA A 103 62.41 -19.43 1.54
N GLN A 104 63.10 -18.86 2.55
CA GLN A 104 62.47 -18.30 3.74
C GLN A 104 61.64 -17.06 3.38
N ALA A 105 62.15 -16.16 2.55
CA ALA A 105 61.40 -15.00 2.07
C ALA A 105 60.14 -15.42 1.29
N ALA A 106 60.25 -16.42 0.41
CA ALA A 106 59.11 -16.98 -0.30
C ALA A 106 58.09 -17.64 0.64
N GLN A 107 58.55 -18.32 1.69
CA GLN A 107 57.65 -18.92 2.69
C GLN A 107 56.90 -17.85 3.50
N VAL A 108 57.58 -16.78 3.92
CA VAL A 108 56.94 -15.64 4.62
C VAL A 108 55.93 -14.97 3.71
N ALA A 109 56.27 -14.72 2.44
CA ALA A 109 55.34 -14.14 1.46
C ALA A 109 54.11 -15.05 1.25
N LYS A 110 54.30 -16.36 1.17
CA LYS A 110 53.19 -17.33 1.06
C LYS A 110 52.28 -17.30 2.29
N GLN A 111 52.85 -17.27 3.49
CA GLN A 111 52.07 -17.19 4.73
C GLN A 111 51.28 -15.88 4.80
N GLN A 112 51.88 -14.77 4.37
CA GLN A 112 51.19 -13.48 4.31
C GLN A 112 49.99 -13.51 3.34
N ILE A 113 50.17 -14.09 2.14
CA ILE A 113 49.09 -14.27 1.17
C ILE A 113 47.98 -15.19 1.73
N GLU A 114 48.33 -16.27 2.44
CA GLU A 114 47.36 -17.16 3.07
C GLU A 114 46.55 -16.45 4.16
N VAL A 115 47.18 -15.57 4.94
CA VAL A 115 46.50 -14.73 5.95
C VAL A 115 45.56 -13.72 5.29
N GLU A 116 46.01 -13.03 4.23
CA GLU A 116 45.18 -12.08 3.48
C GLU A 116 43.98 -12.78 2.82
N LEU A 117 44.19 -13.97 2.25
CA LEU A 117 43.12 -14.80 1.68
C LEU A 117 42.10 -15.21 2.75
N ALA A 118 42.57 -15.59 3.95
CA ALA A 118 41.69 -15.94 5.07
C ALA A 118 40.86 -14.73 5.53
N ASP A 119 41.46 -13.54 5.62
CA ASP A 119 40.76 -12.30 5.98
C ASP A 119 39.70 -11.94 4.93
N VAL A 120 40.05 -11.97 3.64
CA VAL A 120 39.10 -11.74 2.53
C VAL A 120 37.94 -12.73 2.58
N LYS A 121 38.20 -14.01 2.89
CA LYS A 121 37.15 -15.03 3.01
C LYS A 121 36.21 -14.74 4.19
N VAL A 122 36.74 -14.28 5.32
CA VAL A 122 35.92 -13.86 6.47
C VAL A 122 35.07 -12.64 6.10
N GLN A 123 35.66 -11.63 5.46
CA GLN A 123 34.93 -10.43 5.00
C GLN A 123 33.80 -10.78 4.01
N LEU A 124 34.06 -11.67 3.04
CA LEU A 124 33.04 -12.15 2.11
C LEU A 124 31.92 -12.90 2.82
N SER A 125 32.26 -13.77 3.79
CA SER A 125 31.25 -14.48 4.58
C SER A 125 30.39 -13.56 5.45
N GLY A 126 30.95 -12.42 5.89
CA GLY A 126 30.20 -11.37 6.60
C GLY A 126 29.22 -10.68 5.65
N LYS A 127 29.69 -10.24 4.48
CA LYS A 127 28.86 -9.60 3.46
C LYS A 127 27.73 -10.51 2.96
N ASP A 128 27.99 -11.80 2.78
CA ASP A 128 26.95 -12.77 2.39
C ASP A 128 25.85 -12.89 3.45
N LYS A 129 26.21 -12.90 4.75
CA LYS A 129 25.23 -12.91 5.84
C LYS A 129 24.41 -11.62 5.87
N ASP A 130 25.03 -10.48 5.64
CA ASP A 130 24.34 -9.19 5.57
C ASP A 130 23.37 -9.14 4.38
N LEU A 131 23.79 -9.65 3.21
CA LEU A 131 22.92 -9.78 2.04
C LEU A 131 21.73 -10.70 2.32
N GLN A 132 21.95 -11.86 2.94
CA GLN A 132 20.86 -12.76 3.34
C GLN A 132 19.89 -12.08 4.32
N ALA A 133 20.39 -11.31 5.29
CA ALA A 133 19.54 -10.55 6.20
C ALA A 133 18.71 -9.48 5.46
N LYS A 134 19.30 -8.81 4.46
CA LYS A 134 18.60 -7.84 3.61
C LYS A 134 17.55 -8.49 2.72
N ASP A 135 17.80 -9.69 2.19
CA ASP A 135 16.82 -10.44 1.42
C ASP A 135 15.60 -10.84 2.27
N VAL A 136 15.82 -11.22 3.54
CA VAL A 136 14.73 -11.49 4.51
C VAL A 136 13.92 -10.23 4.79
N GLU A 137 14.58 -9.09 5.02
CA GLU A 137 13.91 -7.80 5.23
C GLU A 137 13.06 -7.39 4.01
N ILE A 138 13.59 -7.56 2.80
CA ILE A 138 12.86 -7.31 1.54
C ILE A 138 11.64 -8.24 1.44
N ALA A 139 11.79 -9.52 1.77
CA ALA A 139 10.67 -10.47 1.74
C ALA A 139 9.57 -10.09 2.75
N GLU A 140 9.94 -9.65 3.96
CA GLU A 140 8.97 -9.17 4.94
C GLU A 140 8.27 -7.87 4.49
N LEU A 141 9.01 -6.91 3.92
CA LEU A 141 8.44 -5.68 3.41
C LEU A 141 7.46 -5.94 2.25
N ARG A 142 7.81 -6.84 1.33
CA ARG A 142 6.91 -7.29 0.26
C ARG A 142 5.64 -7.92 0.82
N ARG A 143 5.76 -8.78 1.85
CA ARG A 143 4.60 -9.38 2.52
C ARG A 143 3.69 -8.32 3.15
N ARG A 144 4.25 -7.36 3.88
CA ARG A 144 3.48 -6.26 4.51
C ARG A 144 2.79 -5.37 3.49
N LEU A 145 3.43 -5.12 2.34
CA LEU A 145 2.85 -4.36 1.24
C LEU A 145 1.65 -5.10 0.65
N ASN A 146 1.78 -6.39 0.37
CA ASN A 146 0.65 -7.21 -0.10
C ASN A 146 -0.49 -7.25 0.94
N ASP A 147 -0.19 -7.45 2.23
CA ASP A 147 -1.21 -7.39 3.29
C ASP A 147 -1.93 -6.02 3.35
N GLN A 148 -1.27 -4.92 2.94
CA GLN A 148 -1.91 -3.61 2.83
C GLN A 148 -2.78 -3.51 1.57
N ILE A 149 -2.32 -4.03 0.44
CA ILE A 149 -3.09 -4.07 -0.81
C ILE A 149 -4.38 -4.86 -0.58
N ASP A 150 -4.32 -6.07 -0.02
CA ASP A 150 -5.48 -6.91 0.26
C ASP A 150 -6.48 -6.20 1.22
N ARG A 151 -5.97 -5.44 2.20
CA ARG A 151 -6.80 -4.63 3.09
C ARG A 151 -7.46 -3.46 2.36
N CYS A 152 -6.74 -2.77 1.48
CA CYS A 152 -7.28 -1.68 0.67
C CYS A 152 -8.37 -2.20 -0.28
N GLU A 153 -8.14 -3.32 -0.97
CA GLU A 153 -9.13 -3.96 -1.83
C GLU A 153 -10.39 -4.37 -1.04
N SER A 154 -10.21 -4.94 0.15
CA SER A 154 -11.35 -5.27 1.03
C SER A 154 -12.14 -4.02 1.43
N LEU A 155 -11.46 -2.94 1.81
CA LEU A 155 -12.11 -1.68 2.18
C LEU A 155 -12.81 -1.02 0.99
N GLU A 156 -12.27 -1.17 -0.22
CA GLU A 156 -12.88 -0.65 -1.44
C GLU A 156 -14.16 -1.42 -1.80
N ILE A 157 -14.17 -2.75 -1.62
CA ILE A 157 -15.36 -3.58 -1.73
C ILE A 157 -16.42 -3.17 -0.69
N ASP A 158 -16.01 -2.98 0.56
CA ASP A 158 -16.92 -2.55 1.64
C ASP A 158 -17.51 -1.15 1.37
N LEU A 159 -16.67 -0.22 0.88
CA LEU A 159 -17.11 1.13 0.50
C LEU A 159 -18.13 1.08 -0.64
N GLU A 160 -17.87 0.29 -1.67
CA GLU A 160 -18.78 0.16 -2.81
C GLU A 160 -20.10 -0.50 -2.39
N ALA A 161 -20.05 -1.50 -1.51
CA ALA A 161 -21.26 -2.08 -0.92
C ALA A 161 -22.06 -1.06 -0.10
N GLU A 162 -21.41 -0.20 0.69
CA GLU A 162 -22.09 0.88 1.41
C GLU A 162 -22.66 1.96 0.48
N LYS A 163 -21.97 2.31 -0.61
CA LYS A 163 -22.54 3.22 -1.63
C LYS A 163 -23.81 2.66 -2.27
N VAL A 164 -23.83 1.36 -2.59
CA VAL A 164 -25.02 0.69 -3.14
C VAL A 164 -26.16 0.70 -2.11
N LYS A 165 -25.86 0.44 -0.82
CA LYS A 165 -26.87 0.55 0.25
C LYS A 165 -27.38 1.99 0.43
N ALA A 166 -26.51 2.98 0.34
CA ALA A 166 -26.89 4.39 0.43
C ALA A 166 -27.78 4.79 -0.74
N ALA A 167 -27.42 4.43 -1.97
CA ALA A 167 -28.21 4.69 -3.17
C ALA A 167 -29.59 4.01 -3.11
N THR A 168 -29.65 2.74 -2.68
CA THR A 168 -30.93 2.04 -2.51
C THR A 168 -31.79 2.63 -1.39
N ALA A 169 -31.19 3.13 -0.30
CA ALA A 169 -31.91 3.86 0.74
C ALA A 169 -32.42 5.22 0.26
N GLU A 170 -31.65 5.93 -0.57
CA GLU A 170 -32.04 7.19 -1.22
C GLU A 170 -33.25 6.98 -2.13
N GLU A 171 -33.21 5.95 -2.99
CA GLU A 171 -34.32 5.56 -3.85
C GLU A 171 -35.57 5.19 -3.04
N ALA A 172 -35.42 4.42 -1.95
CA ALA A 172 -36.53 4.08 -1.07
C ALA A 172 -37.15 5.32 -0.40
N ARG A 173 -36.34 6.32 -0.02
CA ARG A 173 -36.82 7.61 0.49
C ARG A 173 -37.55 8.41 -0.58
N ALA A 174 -37.03 8.46 -1.80
CA ALA A 174 -37.68 9.15 -2.92
C ALA A 174 -39.05 8.53 -3.27
N VAL A 175 -39.12 7.20 -3.30
CA VAL A 175 -40.39 6.46 -3.51
C VAL A 175 -41.37 6.72 -2.37
N SER A 176 -40.89 6.73 -1.12
CA SER A 176 -41.75 7.01 0.05
C SER A 176 -42.27 8.46 0.05
N ALA A 177 -41.43 9.43 -0.33
CA ALA A 177 -41.82 10.83 -0.45
C ALA A 177 -42.84 11.03 -1.59
N ALA A 178 -42.64 10.37 -2.73
CA ALA A 178 -43.60 10.39 -3.84
C ALA A 178 -44.95 9.78 -3.45
N ALA A 179 -44.95 8.64 -2.75
CA ALA A 179 -46.16 8.00 -2.26
C ALA A 179 -46.91 8.88 -1.24
N LEU A 180 -46.19 9.57 -0.36
CA LEU A 180 -46.77 10.48 0.62
C LEU A 180 -47.39 11.71 -0.04
N ASN A 181 -46.74 12.27 -1.07
CA ASN A 181 -47.30 13.38 -1.86
C ASN A 181 -48.60 12.97 -2.57
N VAL A 182 -48.64 11.77 -3.17
CA VAL A 182 -49.87 11.24 -3.80
C VAL A 182 -50.98 11.07 -2.77
N ALA A 183 -50.67 10.51 -1.58
CA ALA A 183 -51.64 10.35 -0.51
C ALA A 183 -52.18 11.70 -0.01
N HIS A 184 -51.31 12.71 0.11
CA HIS A 184 -51.71 14.06 0.51
C HIS A 184 -52.63 14.71 -0.52
N THR A 185 -52.30 14.63 -1.81
CA THR A 185 -53.16 15.16 -2.89
C THR A 185 -54.52 14.49 -2.89
N ASN A 186 -54.57 13.15 -2.81
CA ASN A 186 -55.82 12.41 -2.76
C ASN A 186 -56.67 12.78 -1.53
N TYR A 187 -56.03 13.02 -0.38
CA TYR A 187 -56.74 13.48 0.82
C TYR A 187 -57.33 14.87 0.62
N SER A 188 -56.58 15.82 0.05
CA SER A 188 -57.07 17.17 -0.25
C SER A 188 -58.24 17.15 -1.24
N GLU A 189 -58.17 16.33 -2.29
CA GLU A 189 -59.27 16.15 -3.25
C GLU A 189 -60.51 15.56 -2.59
N ALA A 190 -60.34 14.50 -1.79
CA ALA A 190 -61.44 13.89 -1.04
C ALA A 190 -62.07 14.88 -0.04
N GLN A 191 -61.26 15.69 0.64
CA GLN A 191 -61.74 16.73 1.55
C GLN A 191 -62.57 17.77 0.80
N GLY A 192 -62.14 18.24 -0.37
CA GLY A 192 -62.91 19.18 -1.18
C GLY A 192 -64.28 18.65 -1.62
N ILE A 193 -64.37 17.35 -1.92
CA ILE A 193 -65.64 16.67 -2.21
C ILE A 193 -66.54 16.64 -0.96
N VAL A 194 -65.97 16.29 0.21
CA VAL A 194 -66.70 16.25 1.49
C VAL A 194 -67.22 17.65 1.87
N ASP A 195 -66.39 18.68 1.76
CA ASP A 195 -66.77 20.07 2.08
C ASP A 195 -67.91 20.57 1.18
N THR A 196 -67.90 20.16 -0.09
CA THR A 196 -68.99 20.44 -1.04
C THR A 196 -70.29 19.78 -0.58
N PHE A 197 -70.27 18.48 -0.25
CA PHE A 197 -71.45 17.78 0.25
C PHE A 197 -71.99 18.36 1.56
N VAL A 198 -71.10 18.74 2.49
CA VAL A 198 -71.48 19.39 3.75
C VAL A 198 -72.21 20.70 3.47
N SER A 199 -71.65 21.55 2.60
CA SER A 199 -72.25 22.84 2.22
C SER A 199 -73.62 22.69 1.56
N GLU A 200 -73.78 21.69 0.68
CA GLU A 200 -75.06 21.39 0.03
C GLU A 200 -76.10 20.84 1.00
N ALA A 201 -75.70 19.93 1.90
CA ALA A 201 -76.57 19.37 2.92
C ALA A 201 -77.01 20.43 3.94
N GLU A 202 -76.11 21.33 4.35
CA GLU A 202 -76.42 22.48 5.19
C GLU A 202 -77.40 23.43 4.52
N TRP A 203 -77.20 23.73 3.23
CA TRP A 203 -78.16 24.54 2.48
C TRP A 203 -79.56 23.91 2.44
N MET A 204 -79.64 22.60 2.18
CA MET A 204 -80.93 21.89 2.21
C MET A 204 -81.59 21.94 3.58
N ARG A 205 -80.82 21.68 4.62
CA ARG A 205 -81.31 21.68 6.00
C ARG A 205 -81.79 23.07 6.44
N GLY A 206 -81.02 24.11 6.11
CA GLY A 206 -81.28 25.48 6.57
C GLY A 206 -82.30 26.25 5.74
N ARG A 207 -82.37 25.99 4.42
CA ARG A 207 -83.23 26.75 3.49
C ARG A 207 -84.00 25.87 2.50
N GLY A 208 -83.37 24.85 1.93
CA GLY A 208 -83.97 24.06 0.84
C GLY A 208 -85.31 23.43 1.22
N VAL A 209 -85.39 22.72 2.35
CA VAL A 209 -86.66 22.09 2.81
C VAL A 209 -87.76 23.12 3.03
N LEU A 210 -87.43 24.26 3.63
CA LEU A 210 -88.37 25.35 3.88
C LEU A 210 -88.89 25.94 2.57
N LEU A 211 -88.01 26.15 1.58
CA LEU A 211 -88.40 26.65 0.26
C LEU A 211 -89.26 25.63 -0.50
N VAL A 212 -88.93 24.33 -0.49
CA VAL A 212 -89.78 23.27 -1.07
C VAL A 212 -91.19 23.31 -0.46
N ALA A 213 -91.27 23.32 0.87
CA ALA A 213 -92.56 23.36 1.57
C ALA A 213 -93.35 24.64 1.22
N ASN A 214 -92.66 25.78 1.17
CA ASN A 214 -93.29 27.06 0.81
C ASN A 214 -93.81 27.05 -0.64
N SER A 215 -93.08 26.46 -1.59
CA SER A 215 -93.54 26.36 -2.98
C SER A 215 -94.74 25.42 -3.15
N ILE A 216 -94.83 24.37 -2.34
CA ILE A 216 -96.01 23.47 -2.31
C ILE A 216 -97.22 24.19 -1.71
N LEU A 217 -97.03 24.86 -0.57
CA LEU A 217 -98.13 25.53 0.14
C LEU A 217 -98.69 26.74 -0.62
N ASN A 218 -97.87 27.41 -1.43
CA ASN A 218 -98.30 28.51 -2.29
C ASN A 218 -98.63 28.07 -3.73
N ALA A 219 -98.76 26.76 -3.99
CA ALA A 219 -99.13 26.28 -5.31
C ALA A 219 -100.59 26.66 -5.60
N GLY A 220 -100.83 27.43 -6.66
CA GLY A 220 -102.17 27.89 -7.00
C GLY A 220 -103.13 26.74 -7.35
N GLU A 221 -102.63 25.57 -7.72
CA GLU A 221 -103.40 24.33 -7.87
C GLU A 221 -103.94 23.83 -6.52
N LEU A 222 -103.11 23.88 -5.46
CA LEU A 222 -103.49 23.51 -4.10
C LEU A 222 -104.53 24.48 -3.55
N ASP A 223 -104.31 25.79 -3.70
CA ASP A 223 -105.26 26.81 -3.28
C ASP A 223 -106.64 26.63 -3.93
N ARG A 224 -106.67 26.39 -5.25
CA ARG A 224 -107.93 26.15 -5.99
C ARG A 224 -108.62 24.87 -5.54
N ALA A 225 -107.87 23.79 -5.32
CA ALA A 225 -108.42 22.52 -4.86
C ALA A 225 -109.00 22.64 -3.43
N VAL A 226 -108.27 23.28 -2.52
CA VAL A 226 -108.72 23.52 -1.13
C VAL A 226 -109.92 24.47 -1.10
N ALA A 227 -109.94 25.52 -1.91
CA ALA A 227 -111.08 26.42 -2.02
C ALA A 227 -112.34 25.69 -2.51
N ALA A 228 -112.22 24.90 -3.58
CA ALA A 228 -113.32 24.10 -4.12
C ALA A 228 -113.83 23.06 -3.10
N LEU A 229 -112.92 22.40 -2.38
CA LEU A 229 -113.25 21.46 -1.31
C LEU A 229 -113.99 22.16 -0.16
N THR A 230 -113.49 23.32 0.28
CA THR A 230 -114.08 24.13 1.35
C THR A 230 -115.49 24.60 0.97
N ASP A 231 -115.68 25.07 -0.26
CA ASP A 231 -116.97 25.53 -0.75
C ASP A 231 -117.97 24.37 -0.90
N ALA A 232 -117.52 23.22 -1.41
CA ALA A 232 -118.36 22.02 -1.49
C ALA A 232 -118.74 21.48 -0.12
N ALA A 233 -117.78 21.43 0.83
CA ALA A 233 -118.02 21.00 2.21
C ALA A 233 -118.99 21.95 2.92
N ARG A 234 -118.83 23.27 2.73
CA ARG A 234 -119.75 24.27 3.27
C ARG A 234 -121.16 24.10 2.69
N ALA A 235 -121.29 23.84 1.39
CA ALA A 235 -122.59 23.56 0.78
C ALA A 235 -123.24 22.29 1.36
N VAL A 236 -122.50 21.21 1.56
CA VAL A 236 -123.01 20.00 2.22
C VAL A 236 -123.45 20.31 3.65
N GLY A 237 -122.64 21.05 4.42
CA GLY A 237 -122.98 21.47 5.79
C GLY A 237 -124.25 22.31 5.84
N TYR A 238 -124.41 23.31 4.96
CA TYR A 238 -125.64 24.10 4.87
C TYR A 238 -126.84 23.23 4.52
N ARG A 239 -126.72 22.32 3.56
CA ARG A 239 -127.80 21.38 3.22
C ARG A 239 -128.18 20.51 4.42
N GLY A 240 -127.18 19.95 5.12
CA GLY A 240 -127.40 19.15 6.33
C GLY A 240 -128.20 19.92 7.39
N GLY A 241 -127.77 21.15 7.70
CA GLY A 241 -128.48 21.99 8.66
C GLY A 241 -129.89 22.39 8.22
N TYR A 242 -130.11 22.68 6.93
CA TYR A 242 -131.45 22.95 6.40
C TYR A 242 -132.39 21.74 6.52
N LEU A 243 -131.88 20.55 6.20
CA LEU A 243 -132.66 19.31 6.33
C LEU A 243 -133.00 19.00 7.78
N GLU A 244 -132.07 19.21 8.71
CA GLU A 244 -132.31 19.05 10.14
C GLU A 244 -133.39 20.02 10.64
N CYS A 245 -133.33 21.30 10.23
CA CYS A 245 -134.37 22.28 10.55
C CYS A 245 -135.73 21.90 9.95
N ALA A 246 -135.77 21.47 8.68
CA ALA A 246 -136.99 21.02 8.03
C ALA A 246 -137.61 19.85 8.81
N GLN A 247 -136.80 18.86 9.18
CA GLN A 247 -137.23 17.73 10.00
C GLN A 247 -137.83 18.17 11.33
N HIS A 248 -137.19 19.10 12.07
CA HIS A 248 -137.76 19.61 13.32
C HIS A 248 -139.12 20.30 13.13
N VAL A 249 -139.32 21.03 12.02
CA VAL A 249 -140.61 21.65 11.69
C VAL A 249 -141.66 20.59 11.36
N GLU A 250 -141.30 19.59 10.57
CA GLU A 250 -142.17 18.46 10.25
C GLU A 250 -142.66 17.73 11.50
N GLU A 251 -141.75 17.48 12.45
CA GLU A 251 -142.05 16.82 13.72
C GLU A 251 -143.02 17.62 14.60
N VAL A 252 -142.91 18.95 14.62
CA VAL A 252 -143.78 19.84 15.42
C VAL A 252 -145.17 19.99 14.81
N PHE A 253 -145.26 20.13 13.49
CA PHE A 253 -146.52 20.41 12.80
C PHE A 253 -147.24 19.16 12.24
N GLY A 254 -146.57 18.00 12.22
CA GLY A 254 -147.13 16.74 11.73
C GLY A 254 -147.43 16.71 10.23
N GLN A 255 -146.75 17.54 9.45
CA GLN A 255 -146.87 17.66 7.99
C GLN A 255 -145.48 17.73 7.35
N GLU A 256 -145.32 17.14 6.17
CA GLU A 256 -144.07 17.26 5.39
C GLU A 256 -143.81 18.73 5.02
N PHE A 257 -142.56 19.15 5.20
CA PHE A 257 -142.10 20.50 4.94
C PHE A 257 -141.45 20.52 3.56
N ASP A 258 -141.91 21.43 2.70
CA ASP A 258 -141.41 21.50 1.34
C ASP A 258 -139.96 22.01 1.30
N VAL A 259 -139.03 21.10 1.08
CA VAL A 259 -137.59 21.37 0.91
C VAL A 259 -137.21 21.76 -0.52
N SER A 260 -138.17 21.81 -1.47
CA SER A 260 -137.91 22.16 -2.87
C SER A 260 -137.37 23.59 -3.05
N HIS A 261 -137.64 24.48 -2.09
CA HIS A 261 -137.12 25.85 -2.07
C HIS A 261 -135.75 25.99 -1.39
N CYS A 262 -135.07 24.90 -1.02
CA CYS A 262 -133.72 24.96 -0.51
C CYS A 262 -132.79 25.56 -1.57
N SER A 263 -132.08 26.64 -1.21
CA SER A 263 -131.10 27.28 -2.09
C SER A 263 -129.85 26.40 -2.33
N VAL A 264 -129.76 25.26 -1.63
CA VAL A 264 -128.65 24.31 -1.73
C VAL A 264 -129.12 23.03 -2.42
N THR A 265 -128.44 22.66 -3.50
CA THR A 265 -128.90 21.58 -4.39
C THR A 265 -128.68 20.18 -3.81
N ASP A 266 -129.50 19.20 -4.20
CA ASP A 266 -129.32 17.77 -3.86
C ASP A 266 -128.00 17.16 -4.35
N GLN A 267 -127.32 17.86 -5.26
CA GLN A 267 -126.02 17.46 -5.78
C GLN A 267 -124.84 17.85 -4.87
N ALA A 268 -125.07 18.50 -3.72
CA ALA A 268 -124.01 18.95 -2.83
C ALA A 268 -123.05 17.81 -2.42
N ASN A 269 -123.58 16.64 -2.04
CA ASN A 269 -122.76 15.48 -1.65
C ASN A 269 -121.92 14.97 -2.82
N VAL A 270 -122.50 14.89 -4.02
CA VAL A 270 -121.78 14.47 -5.24
C VAL A 270 -120.67 15.46 -5.60
N LYS A 271 -120.92 16.77 -5.41
CA LYS A 271 -119.92 17.82 -5.62
C LYS A 271 -118.78 17.73 -4.60
N LEU A 272 -119.09 17.42 -3.33
CA LEU A 272 -118.07 17.19 -2.31
C LEU A 272 -117.20 15.98 -2.65
N THR A 273 -117.79 14.83 -2.97
CA THR A 273 -117.03 13.63 -3.38
C THR A 273 -116.15 13.90 -4.61
N ARG A 274 -116.64 14.70 -5.57
CA ARG A 274 -115.84 15.12 -6.72
C ARG A 274 -114.68 16.05 -6.32
N ALA A 275 -114.90 16.97 -5.38
CA ALA A 275 -113.86 17.87 -4.89
C ALA A 275 -112.80 17.13 -4.05
N GLU A 276 -113.21 16.17 -3.21
CA GLU A 276 -112.33 15.27 -2.46
C GLU A 276 -111.45 14.47 -3.43
N SER A 277 -112.07 13.83 -4.43
CA SER A 277 -111.33 13.08 -5.45
C SER A 277 -110.35 13.97 -6.23
N ALA A 278 -110.70 15.23 -6.51
CA ALA A 278 -109.80 16.17 -7.17
C ALA A 278 -108.63 16.62 -6.27
N TYR A 279 -108.83 16.72 -4.95
CA TYR A 279 -107.79 17.02 -3.98
C TYR A 279 -106.84 15.84 -3.76
N ASP A 280 -107.37 14.62 -3.59
CA ASP A 280 -106.58 13.41 -3.35
C ASP A 280 -105.68 13.03 -4.53
N ASN A 281 -106.10 13.40 -5.75
CA ASN A 281 -105.35 13.15 -6.98
C ASN A 281 -104.66 14.43 -7.53
N LEU A 282 -104.43 15.42 -6.66
CA LEU A 282 -103.82 16.68 -7.05
C LEU A 282 -102.35 16.47 -7.44
N SER A 283 -102.02 16.80 -8.69
CA SER A 283 -100.63 16.87 -9.16
C SER A 283 -100.12 18.29 -9.00
N LEU A 284 -99.03 18.47 -8.26
CA LEU A 284 -98.36 19.76 -8.11
C LEU A 284 -97.08 19.75 -8.97
N PRO A 285 -97.01 20.53 -10.06
CA PRO A 285 -95.85 20.55 -10.96
C PRO A 285 -94.52 20.83 -10.25
N VAL A 286 -94.57 21.60 -9.15
CA VAL A 286 -93.38 21.90 -8.34
C VAL A 286 -92.79 20.67 -7.65
N ILE A 287 -93.63 19.69 -7.28
CA ILE A 287 -93.15 18.42 -6.69
C ILE A 287 -92.39 17.64 -7.74
N ASP A 288 -92.92 17.55 -8.97
CA ASP A 288 -92.25 16.84 -10.07
C ASP A 288 -90.90 17.48 -10.42
N LEU A 289 -90.83 18.82 -10.46
CA LEU A 289 -89.58 19.55 -10.70
C LEU A 289 -88.54 19.32 -9.60
N VAL A 290 -88.96 19.31 -8.33
CA VAL A 290 -88.07 19.01 -7.19
C VAL A 290 -87.57 17.56 -7.25
N VAL A 291 -88.45 16.60 -7.56
CA VAL A 291 -88.09 15.19 -7.69
C VAL A 291 -87.11 14.96 -8.84
N GLU A 292 -87.30 15.60 -9.98
CA GLU A 292 -86.37 15.48 -11.12
C GLU A 292 -85.03 16.17 -10.84
N ALA A 293 -85.02 17.29 -10.11
CA ALA A 293 -83.78 17.95 -9.70
C ALA A 293 -82.95 17.08 -8.74
N LEU A 294 -83.58 16.37 -7.81
CA LEU A 294 -82.91 15.47 -6.85
C LEU A 294 -82.23 14.26 -7.50
N LYS A 295 -82.56 13.91 -8.75
CA LYS A 295 -81.96 12.79 -9.48
C LYS A 295 -80.64 13.14 -10.17
N LYS A 296 -80.18 14.39 -10.11
CA LYS A 296 -78.99 14.89 -10.81
C LYS A 296 -77.83 15.11 -9.83
N ASP A 297 -76.60 15.01 -10.32
CA ASP A 297 -75.41 15.21 -9.48
C ASP A 297 -75.30 16.66 -8.96
N ASP A 298 -75.81 17.63 -9.73
CA ASP A 298 -75.91 19.05 -9.42
C ASP A 298 -77.26 19.43 -8.77
N TRP A 299 -77.89 18.49 -8.07
CA TRP A 299 -79.24 18.65 -7.48
C TRP A 299 -79.37 19.94 -6.65
N CYS A 300 -78.36 20.32 -5.88
CA CYS A 300 -78.40 21.49 -5.00
C CYS A 300 -78.52 22.80 -5.80
N GLN A 301 -77.76 22.93 -6.90
CA GLN A 301 -77.85 24.09 -7.79
C GLN A 301 -79.20 24.15 -8.50
N ARG A 302 -79.70 23.00 -8.96
CA ARG A 302 -81.01 22.91 -9.62
C ARG A 302 -82.16 23.27 -8.68
N LEU A 303 -82.13 22.78 -7.44
CA LEU A 303 -83.14 23.15 -6.44
C LEU A 303 -83.08 24.63 -6.09
N LYS A 304 -81.89 25.23 -5.98
CA LYS A 304 -81.74 26.68 -5.80
C LYS A 304 -82.39 27.45 -6.95
N ALA A 305 -82.16 27.04 -8.19
CA ALA A 305 -82.75 27.68 -9.36
C ALA A 305 -84.29 27.58 -9.41
N ILE A 306 -84.84 26.42 -9.02
CA ILE A 306 -86.29 26.18 -9.01
C ILE A 306 -86.99 26.92 -7.87
N LEU A 307 -86.42 26.88 -6.66
CA LEU A 307 -87.09 27.30 -5.42
C LEU A 307 -86.72 28.71 -4.97
N ASN A 308 -85.58 29.22 -5.45
CA ASN A 308 -85.10 30.56 -5.17
C ASN A 308 -84.61 31.19 -6.49
N PRO A 309 -85.52 31.37 -7.47
CA PRO A 309 -85.15 31.99 -8.73
C PRO A 309 -84.55 33.37 -8.43
N PRO A 310 -83.42 33.73 -9.06
CA PRO A 310 -82.84 35.05 -8.87
C PRO A 310 -83.90 36.09 -9.25
N VAL A 311 -84.10 37.07 -8.37
CA VAL A 311 -84.92 38.24 -8.67
C VAL A 311 -84.30 38.89 -9.90
N THR A 312 -84.94 38.74 -11.05
CA THR A 312 -84.58 39.50 -12.25
C THR A 312 -84.97 40.95 -11.97
N VAL A 313 -84.04 41.70 -11.42
CA VAL A 313 -84.03 43.15 -11.58
C VAL A 313 -83.82 43.35 -13.09
N GLU A 314 -84.84 43.84 -13.80
CA GLU A 314 -84.66 44.37 -15.14
C GLU A 314 -83.70 45.56 -15.02
N LEU A 315 -82.40 45.29 -15.21
CA LEU A 315 -81.41 46.32 -15.47
C LEU A 315 -81.28 46.42 -16.98
N SER A 316 -81.89 47.50 -17.48
CA SER A 316 -81.71 48.08 -18.79
C SER A 316 -80.24 48.16 -19.18
N ASP A 317 -79.93 47.71 -20.40
CA ASP A 317 -78.65 47.88 -21.07
C ASP A 317 -78.29 49.37 -21.21
N GLU A 318 -77.26 49.82 -20.49
CA GLU A 318 -76.49 51.00 -20.86
C GLU A 318 -75.00 50.61 -20.94
N GLU A 319 -74.43 50.83 -22.13
CA GLU A 319 -72.99 50.77 -22.40
C GLU A 319 -72.22 51.71 -21.46
N GLU A 320 -71.01 51.30 -21.04
CA GLU A 320 -69.90 52.25 -20.94
C GLU A 320 -68.55 51.57 -21.23
N THR A 321 -67.72 52.32 -21.96
CA THR A 321 -66.40 51.98 -22.45
C THR A 321 -65.30 52.51 -21.51
N ALA A 322 -64.10 51.93 -21.67
CA ALA A 322 -62.76 52.53 -21.50
C ALA A 322 -62.11 52.65 -20.09
N GLY A 323 -60.77 52.55 -20.13
CA GLY A 323 -59.80 52.89 -19.05
C GLY A 323 -58.96 51.67 -18.66
N ASP A 324 -57.82 51.36 -19.31
CA ASP A 324 -56.52 52.06 -19.33
C ASP A 324 -55.74 52.02 -18.00
N ASP A 325 -54.45 51.76 -18.18
CA ASP A 325 -53.28 52.27 -17.45
C ASP A 325 -52.52 51.42 -16.40
N GLY A 326 -51.19 51.46 -16.60
CA GLY A 326 -50.13 51.11 -15.63
C GLY A 326 -49.34 49.83 -15.98
N GLY A 327 -48.07 49.83 -16.41
CA GLY A 327 -47.07 50.89 -16.39
C GLY A 327 -45.70 50.30 -15.99
N ASN A 328 -44.81 50.19 -16.98
CA ASN A 328 -43.38 50.54 -17.00
C ASN A 328 -42.35 50.06 -15.95
N GLY A 329 -41.18 49.65 -16.46
CA GLY A 329 -39.86 49.66 -15.81
C GLY A 329 -39.05 48.41 -16.21
N GLY A 330 -38.08 48.41 -17.12
CA GLY A 330 -37.23 49.48 -17.65
C GLY A 330 -35.80 49.31 -17.13
N ASP A 331 -34.90 48.86 -18.02
CA ASP A 331 -33.43 49.01 -18.00
C ASP A 331 -32.63 48.34 -16.84
N ASP A 332 -31.36 47.95 -16.97
CA ASP A 332 -30.33 48.38 -17.93
C ASP A 332 -29.13 47.41 -17.96
N GLY A 333 -28.32 47.51 -19.02
CA GLY A 333 -26.86 47.48 -18.85
C GLY A 333 -26.13 46.14 -18.94
N GLY A 334 -25.71 45.78 -20.15
CA GLY A 334 -24.66 44.78 -20.36
C GLY A 334 -23.27 45.28 -19.96
N ASN A 335 -22.30 44.37 -19.99
CA ASN A 335 -21.04 44.61 -20.68
C ASN A 335 -20.39 43.27 -21.03
N ASP A 336 -20.03 43.17 -22.31
CA ASP A 336 -19.08 42.22 -22.86
C ASP A 336 -17.67 42.47 -22.27
N ASP A 337 -16.84 41.42 -22.29
CA ASP A 337 -15.56 41.39 -23.00
C ASP A 337 -14.61 40.37 -22.36
N ASP A 338 -14.39 39.30 -23.13
CA ASP A 338 -13.10 38.75 -23.57
C ASP A 338 -11.83 39.20 -22.85
N SER A 339 -11.01 38.21 -22.48
CA SER A 339 -9.74 37.89 -23.19
C SER A 339 -8.86 36.98 -22.33
N ASP A 340 -8.56 35.81 -22.92
CA ASP A 340 -7.22 35.26 -23.14
C ASP A 340 -6.07 35.65 -22.18
N ASP A 341 -5.34 34.65 -21.70
CA ASP A 341 -4.09 34.20 -22.35
C ASP A 341 -3.01 33.77 -21.35
N ASP A 342 -2.30 32.75 -21.80
CA ASP A 342 -0.94 32.33 -21.47
C ASP A 342 -0.53 31.88 -20.07
N GLY A 343 0.07 30.68 -20.08
CA GLY A 343 0.87 30.15 -19.00
C GLY A 343 2.27 30.75 -18.93
N ASP A 344 2.96 30.42 -17.85
CA ASP A 344 4.40 30.22 -17.91
C ASP A 344 4.85 29.25 -16.82
N GLN A 345 5.94 28.59 -17.15
CA GLN A 345 6.67 27.57 -16.44
C GLN A 345 7.56 28.15 -15.32
N HIS A 346 8.09 27.23 -14.51
CA HIS A 346 9.41 27.28 -13.87
C HIS A 346 9.63 28.23 -12.67
N ASP A 347 9.86 27.67 -11.47
CA ASP A 347 11.21 27.34 -10.96
C ASP A 347 11.19 26.86 -9.49
N GLU A 348 11.75 25.66 -9.24
CA GLU A 348 12.86 25.32 -8.28
C GLU A 348 13.00 23.81 -8.06
#